data_AF-A0AAD7JP63-F1
#
_entry.id   AF-A0AAD7JP63-F1
#
_cell.length_a   1.000
_cell.length_b   1.000
_cell.length_c   1.000
_cell.angle_alpha   90.00
_cell.angle_beta   90.00
_cell.angle_gamma   90.00
#
_symmetry.space_group_name_H-M   'P 1'
#
loop_
_entity.id
_entity.type
_entity.pdbx_description
1 polymer ?
#
loop_
_entity_poly.entity_id
_entity_poly.type
_entity_poly.pdbx_seq_one_letter_code
_entity_poly.pdbx_strand_id
1 'polypeptide(L)'
;MPAVPHTNSVVSLLKEVTPQTPPKTIHLILLQLVDAIDVSPLSNSVPSDTAECLLPYLAPPGTHYGDPVPVESPDNMHDTKSAGIAITALASLLRRYRSTPYWGNALQRLVGCWPSTLMALLFYARALLRKEPPPPVTDVDSPAYAFTTIITLLKMYADVESLAALVRSTPKATNLICRLWAFEIMNSRLSKQLAEMFPGTCQPTAAGLLNYYLFARRALVEAGAILLQTLQSSLPNLSLIASVALEHLSRSTAAVYRLEDVSAVDQMSTSLRTLDYLHSTALHPHLLSLNSVGIVTGALVALVSRPFDAASADVTAECIADICEYLRKYSAADGLTWLNQALELGLLLALLKASPWLAHSKSAFSKFTALMTIHLPRYLIYISILRQVNKSLNTFARLGSISAALSDSCRRVWQAFEHYARIRVDVATLVELQSLPCNNSECNEQSTMRCSNCYDAVYCSHECQAKYWNSHIKLCQARVTARQAGTPPELGAADIHFALRVVQADFEERKADICRRWTEAGTLPLIAGVDYSVFPPAVSIDAPGIVREQMGSDAAIFVALPQGTSEKVYYMCDLGLTRGAEDTDEETIKVVVQMIGAQPVPAFFPIN
;
A
#
# COMPACT_ATOMS: atom_id res chain seq x y z
N MET A 1 -17.18 4.93 1.41
CA MET A 1 -16.35 4.93 0.19
C MET A 1 -17.03 5.78 -0.87
N PRO A 2 -16.30 6.61 -1.63
CA PRO A 2 -16.88 7.31 -2.78
C PRO A 2 -17.49 6.30 -3.77
N ALA A 3 -18.57 6.68 -4.45
CA ALA A 3 -19.22 5.82 -5.44
C ALA A 3 -18.20 5.42 -6.52
N VAL A 4 -18.03 4.12 -6.74
CA VAL A 4 -17.17 3.59 -7.80
C VAL A 4 -17.70 4.13 -9.15
N PRO A 5 -16.84 4.70 -10.01
CA PRO A 5 -17.29 5.25 -11.29
C PRO A 5 -18.06 4.22 -12.12
N HIS A 6 -19.11 4.69 -12.81
CA HIS A 6 -20.04 3.85 -13.55
C HIS A 6 -19.34 2.95 -14.59
N THR A 7 -19.85 1.72 -14.73
CA THR A 7 -19.39 0.66 -15.65
C THR A 7 -19.17 1.12 -17.09
N ASN A 8 -19.87 2.17 -17.55
CA ASN A 8 -19.72 2.74 -18.88
C ASN A 8 -18.31 3.32 -19.14
N SER A 9 -17.63 3.87 -18.12
CA SER A 9 -16.25 4.39 -18.26
C SER A 9 -15.22 3.27 -18.40
N VAL A 10 -15.54 2.06 -17.97
CA VAL A 10 -14.63 0.89 -18.06
C VAL A 10 -14.67 0.29 -19.45
N VAL A 11 -15.87 0.23 -20.03
CA VAL A 11 -16.09 -0.33 -21.37
C VAL A 11 -15.39 0.50 -22.43
N SER A 12 -15.35 1.83 -22.28
CA SER A 12 -14.61 2.70 -23.19
C SER A 12 -13.11 2.43 -23.14
N LEU A 13 -12.55 2.08 -21.97
CA LEU A 13 -11.14 1.74 -21.85
C LEU A 13 -10.84 0.55 -22.76
N LEU A 14 -11.31 -0.66 -22.45
CA LEU A 14 -10.92 -1.87 -23.21
C LEU A 14 -11.14 -1.77 -24.73
N LYS A 15 -12.10 -0.97 -25.22
CA LYS A 15 -12.31 -0.75 -26.67
C LYS A 15 -11.08 -0.23 -27.41
N GLU A 16 -10.32 0.70 -26.82
CA GLU A 16 -9.18 1.37 -27.48
C GLU A 16 -8.00 0.45 -27.80
N VAL A 17 -7.84 -0.66 -27.07
CA VAL A 17 -6.70 -1.59 -27.23
C VAL A 17 -7.01 -2.71 -28.22
N THR A 18 -8.28 -2.87 -28.58
CA THR A 18 -8.69 -3.97 -29.41
C THR A 18 -8.46 -3.66 -30.89
N PRO A 19 -7.60 -4.41 -31.59
CA PRO A 19 -7.18 -4.07 -32.95
C PRO A 19 -8.34 -4.25 -33.95
N GLN A 20 -8.50 -3.34 -34.91
CA GLN A 20 -9.53 -3.45 -35.97
C GLN A 20 -9.23 -4.54 -37.03
N THR A 21 -8.34 -5.48 -36.73
CA THR A 21 -7.88 -6.52 -37.66
C THR A 21 -9.02 -7.48 -38.03
N PRO A 22 -9.14 -7.88 -39.31
CA PRO A 22 -10.21 -8.75 -39.77
C PRO A 22 -10.11 -10.16 -39.17
N PRO A 23 -11.24 -10.84 -38.90
CA PRO A 23 -11.24 -12.10 -38.14
C PRO A 23 -10.56 -13.30 -38.82
N LYS A 24 -10.57 -13.36 -40.16
CA LYS A 24 -9.90 -14.42 -40.92
C LYS A 24 -8.40 -14.51 -40.63
N THR A 25 -7.76 -13.39 -40.31
CA THR A 25 -6.34 -13.34 -39.94
C THR A 25 -6.07 -14.01 -38.59
N ILE A 26 -7.03 -13.99 -37.67
CA ILE A 26 -6.87 -14.55 -36.32
C ILE A 26 -6.92 -16.08 -36.37
N HIS A 27 -7.83 -16.66 -37.15
CA HIS A 27 -7.89 -18.12 -37.31
C HIS A 27 -6.57 -18.69 -37.87
N LEU A 28 -5.97 -18.04 -38.88
CA LEU A 28 -4.67 -18.41 -39.42
C LEU A 28 -3.53 -18.29 -38.41
N ILE A 29 -3.56 -17.24 -37.58
CA ILE A 29 -2.62 -17.06 -36.46
C ILE A 29 -2.70 -18.22 -35.46
N LEU A 30 -3.91 -18.72 -35.19
CA LEU A 30 -4.14 -19.79 -34.23
C LEU A 30 -3.70 -21.15 -34.75
N LEU A 31 -3.95 -21.43 -36.04
CA LEU A 31 -3.40 -22.60 -36.73
C LEU A 31 -1.87 -22.60 -36.70
N GLN A 32 -1.25 -21.46 -37.00
CA GLN A 32 0.21 -21.30 -36.92
C GLN A 32 0.75 -21.54 -35.52
N LEU A 33 0.02 -21.12 -34.47
CA LEU A 33 0.43 -21.34 -33.08
C LEU A 33 0.40 -22.84 -32.70
N VAL A 34 -0.61 -23.58 -33.15
CA VAL A 34 -0.71 -25.02 -32.86
C VAL A 34 0.30 -25.82 -33.67
N ASP A 35 0.48 -25.51 -34.95
CA ASP A 35 1.52 -26.12 -35.80
C ASP A 35 2.92 -25.83 -35.25
N ALA A 36 3.14 -24.60 -34.79
CA ALA A 36 4.39 -24.21 -34.18
C ALA A 36 4.66 -24.95 -32.86
N ILE A 37 3.71 -25.51 -32.13
CA ILE A 37 4.03 -26.21 -30.88
C ILE A 37 4.46 -27.67 -31.12
N ASP A 38 4.34 -28.17 -32.35
CA ASP A 38 4.58 -29.59 -32.72
C ASP A 38 3.94 -30.53 -31.70
N VAL A 39 2.63 -30.72 -31.81
CA VAL A 39 1.84 -31.57 -30.91
C VAL A 39 2.10 -33.07 -31.09
N SER A 40 2.94 -33.47 -32.05
CA SER A 40 3.23 -34.89 -32.32
C SER A 40 3.73 -35.69 -31.10
N PRO A 41 4.58 -35.14 -30.20
CA PRO A 41 5.02 -35.84 -28.99
C PRO A 41 3.91 -35.99 -27.94
N LEU A 42 2.85 -35.18 -28.03
CA LEU A 42 1.72 -35.22 -27.11
C LEU A 42 0.57 -36.11 -27.59
N SER A 43 0.57 -36.56 -28.85
CA SER A 43 -0.54 -37.29 -29.49
C SER A 43 -1.07 -38.49 -28.68
N ASN A 44 -0.22 -39.17 -27.91
CA ASN A 44 -0.62 -40.29 -27.03
C ASN A 44 -1.15 -39.87 -25.65
N SER A 45 -1.15 -38.57 -25.32
CA SER A 45 -1.45 -38.02 -23.99
C SER A 45 -2.54 -36.93 -24.00
N VAL A 46 -2.96 -36.43 -25.17
CA VAL A 46 -4.06 -35.47 -25.28
C VAL A 46 -5.39 -36.21 -25.07
N PRO A 47 -6.22 -35.84 -24.06
CA PRO A 47 -7.56 -36.37 -23.92
C PRO A 47 -8.33 -36.18 -25.21
N SER A 48 -9.07 -37.21 -25.65
CA SER A 48 -9.88 -37.19 -26.87
C SER A 48 -10.68 -35.90 -26.99
N ASP A 49 -11.26 -35.44 -25.88
CA ASP A 49 -12.15 -34.28 -25.85
C ASP A 49 -11.44 -32.97 -26.20
N THR A 50 -10.16 -32.80 -25.81
CA THR A 50 -9.38 -31.61 -26.18
C THR A 50 -8.95 -31.67 -27.65
N ALA A 51 -8.58 -32.86 -28.14
CA ALA A 51 -8.26 -33.06 -29.55
C ALA A 51 -9.50 -32.87 -30.44
N GLU A 52 -10.66 -33.38 -30.02
CA GLU A 52 -11.95 -33.25 -30.70
C GLU A 52 -12.47 -31.82 -30.69
N CYS A 53 -12.28 -31.05 -29.60
CA CYS A 53 -12.59 -29.62 -29.60
C CYS A 53 -11.67 -28.79 -30.50
N LEU A 54 -10.43 -29.24 -30.72
CA LEU A 54 -9.47 -28.57 -31.59
C LEU A 54 -9.61 -28.97 -33.06
N LEU A 55 -10.01 -30.22 -33.34
CA LEU A 55 -10.12 -30.82 -34.67
C LEU A 55 -10.91 -29.97 -35.70
N PRO A 56 -12.07 -29.39 -35.38
CA PRO A 56 -12.80 -28.49 -36.28
C PRO A 56 -12.03 -27.22 -36.65
N TYR A 57 -11.10 -26.80 -35.79
CA TYR A 57 -10.31 -25.57 -35.95
C TYR A 57 -8.90 -25.83 -36.46
N LEU A 58 -8.44 -27.10 -36.45
CA LEU A 58 -7.14 -27.55 -36.96
C LEU A 58 -7.21 -28.15 -38.36
N ALA A 59 -8.41 -28.35 -38.90
CA ALA A 59 -8.58 -28.80 -40.28
C ALA A 59 -7.97 -27.77 -41.25
N PRO A 60 -7.17 -28.19 -42.25
CA PRO A 60 -6.59 -27.27 -43.23
C PRO A 60 -7.70 -26.50 -43.96
N PRO A 61 -7.48 -25.20 -44.28
CA PRO A 61 -8.48 -24.37 -44.95
C PRO A 61 -8.73 -24.91 -46.36
N GLY A 62 -9.73 -25.79 -46.51
CA GLY A 62 -10.00 -26.41 -47.80
C GLY A 62 -11.19 -27.36 -47.91
N THR A 63 -11.86 -27.76 -46.81
CA THR A 63 -12.91 -28.80 -46.93
C THR A 63 -14.35 -28.32 -46.77
N HIS A 64 -14.67 -27.20 -46.10
CA HIS A 64 -16.05 -26.66 -46.06
C HIS A 64 -16.12 -25.15 -45.72
N TYR A 65 -15.68 -24.27 -46.60
CA TYR A 65 -16.10 -22.86 -46.56
C TYR A 65 -16.78 -22.52 -47.88
N GLY A 66 -18.11 -22.36 -47.85
CA GLY A 66 -18.83 -21.66 -48.89
C GLY A 66 -18.36 -20.21 -48.99
N ASP A 67 -18.75 -19.55 -50.09
CA ASP A 67 -18.31 -18.21 -50.51
C ASP A 67 -18.10 -17.20 -49.37
N PRO A 68 -17.11 -16.29 -49.51
CA PRO A 68 -16.78 -15.32 -48.48
C PRO A 68 -18.01 -14.47 -48.11
N VAL A 69 -18.59 -14.76 -46.94
CA VAL A 69 -19.61 -13.92 -46.31
C VAL A 69 -19.03 -12.51 -46.15
N PRO A 70 -19.74 -11.45 -46.56
CA PRO A 70 -19.29 -10.07 -46.38
C PRO A 70 -19.01 -9.80 -44.89
N VAL A 71 -18.01 -8.95 -44.63
CA VAL A 71 -17.60 -8.56 -43.28
C VAL A 71 -18.69 -7.69 -42.66
N GLU A 72 -19.74 -8.34 -42.16
CA GLU A 72 -20.83 -7.68 -41.44
C GLU A 72 -20.55 -7.69 -39.94
N SER A 73 -20.53 -6.49 -39.38
CA SER A 73 -20.43 -6.15 -37.95
C SER A 73 -19.14 -6.56 -37.21
N PRO A 74 -18.47 -5.62 -36.50
CA PRO A 74 -17.36 -5.93 -35.59
C PRO A 74 -17.73 -6.84 -34.40
N ASP A 75 -18.99 -7.27 -34.29
CA ASP A 75 -19.51 -8.16 -33.23
C ASP A 75 -19.69 -9.62 -33.67
N ASN A 76 -18.88 -10.14 -34.60
CA ASN A 76 -18.97 -11.55 -34.99
C ASN A 76 -18.60 -12.49 -33.81
N MET A 77 -19.63 -13.00 -33.15
CA MET A 77 -19.56 -13.85 -31.95
C MET A 77 -18.71 -15.11 -32.20
N HIS A 78 -18.74 -15.64 -33.42
CA HIS A 78 -18.00 -16.83 -33.82
C HIS A 78 -16.48 -16.66 -33.67
N ASP A 79 -15.97 -15.48 -34.01
CA ASP A 79 -14.52 -15.24 -34.04
C ASP A 79 -13.96 -15.08 -32.64
N THR A 80 -14.72 -14.44 -31.74
CA THR A 80 -14.35 -14.33 -30.33
C THR A 80 -14.29 -15.71 -29.67
N LYS A 81 -15.27 -16.58 -29.98
CA LYS A 81 -15.30 -17.95 -29.46
C LYS A 81 -14.12 -18.77 -29.99
N SER A 82 -13.81 -18.65 -31.28
CA SER A 82 -12.66 -19.31 -31.91
C SER A 82 -11.34 -18.88 -31.28
N ALA A 83 -11.16 -17.57 -31.03
CA ALA A 83 -10.00 -17.05 -30.31
C ALA A 83 -9.91 -17.61 -28.88
N GLY A 84 -11.03 -17.66 -28.15
CA GLY A 84 -11.07 -18.24 -26.81
C GLY A 84 -10.65 -19.70 -26.76
N ILE A 85 -11.22 -20.53 -27.64
CA ILE A 85 -10.87 -21.96 -27.75
C ILE A 85 -9.37 -22.14 -27.97
N ALA A 86 -8.80 -21.37 -28.90
CA ALA A 86 -7.40 -21.53 -29.24
C ALA A 86 -6.45 -21.03 -28.15
N ILE A 87 -6.79 -19.95 -27.45
CA ILE A 87 -6.00 -19.47 -26.29
C ILE A 87 -6.09 -20.48 -25.13
N THR A 88 -7.27 -21.05 -24.88
CA THR A 88 -7.42 -22.15 -23.89
C THR A 88 -6.58 -23.36 -24.28
N ALA A 89 -6.59 -23.75 -25.55
CA ALA A 89 -5.81 -24.87 -26.04
C ALA A 89 -4.30 -24.61 -25.88
N LEU A 90 -3.83 -23.43 -26.28
CA LEU A 90 -2.46 -22.99 -26.07
C LEU A 90 -2.08 -23.07 -24.58
N ALA A 91 -2.89 -22.50 -23.70
CA ALA A 91 -2.68 -22.55 -22.26
C ALA A 91 -2.58 -24.00 -21.72
N SER A 92 -3.43 -24.90 -22.22
CA SER A 92 -3.44 -26.31 -21.83
C SER A 92 -2.21 -27.07 -22.35
N LEU A 93 -1.76 -26.78 -23.57
CA LEU A 93 -0.55 -27.35 -24.14
C LEU A 93 0.67 -26.90 -23.34
N LEU A 94 0.82 -25.61 -23.06
CA LEU A 94 1.96 -25.08 -22.30
C LEU A 94 2.11 -25.73 -20.93
N ARG A 95 0.99 -25.95 -20.23
CA ARG A 95 0.99 -26.64 -18.94
C ARG A 95 1.59 -28.05 -19.03
N ARG A 96 1.34 -28.77 -20.13
CA ARG A 96 1.85 -30.13 -20.37
C ARG A 96 3.31 -30.10 -20.82
N TYR A 97 3.66 -29.23 -21.76
CA TYR A 97 5.02 -29.12 -22.30
C TYR A 97 6.06 -28.75 -21.24
N ARG A 98 5.67 -28.00 -20.20
CA ARG A 98 6.56 -27.57 -19.12
C ARG A 98 7.31 -28.73 -18.44
N SER A 99 6.75 -29.93 -18.45
CA SER A 99 7.36 -31.13 -17.87
C SER A 99 8.11 -32.00 -18.89
N THR A 100 8.24 -31.57 -20.14
CA THR A 100 8.83 -32.36 -21.23
C THR A 100 10.25 -31.90 -21.56
N PRO A 101 11.12 -32.78 -22.10
CA PRO A 101 12.45 -32.39 -22.56
C PRO A 101 12.42 -31.43 -23.77
N TYR A 102 11.29 -31.32 -24.46
CA TYR A 102 11.11 -30.47 -25.63
C TYR A 102 10.77 -29.01 -25.30
N TRP A 103 10.68 -28.65 -24.02
CA TRP A 103 10.28 -27.30 -23.59
C TRP A 103 11.13 -26.18 -24.19
N GLY A 104 12.45 -26.41 -24.36
CA GLY A 104 13.35 -25.41 -24.97
C GLY A 104 12.98 -25.05 -26.41
N ASN A 105 12.61 -26.04 -27.23
CA ASN A 105 12.18 -25.82 -28.62
C ASN A 105 10.82 -25.12 -28.66
N ALA A 106 9.87 -25.57 -27.83
CA ALA A 106 8.57 -24.92 -27.70
C ALA A 106 8.72 -23.45 -27.29
N LEU A 107 9.62 -23.16 -26.35
CA LEU A 107 9.91 -21.80 -25.87
C LEU A 107 10.38 -20.87 -26.99
N GLN A 108 11.33 -21.31 -27.82
CA GLN A 108 11.80 -20.50 -28.96
C GLN A 108 10.67 -20.19 -29.95
N ARG A 109 9.81 -21.17 -30.19
CA ARG A 109 8.66 -20.99 -31.10
C ARG A 109 7.60 -20.06 -30.49
N LEU A 110 7.33 -20.15 -29.19
CA LEU A 110 6.45 -19.21 -28.48
C LEU A 110 6.95 -17.77 -28.52
N VAL A 111 8.27 -17.58 -28.41
CA VAL A 111 8.89 -16.25 -28.59
C VAL A 111 8.65 -15.74 -30.02
N GLY A 112 8.87 -16.58 -31.03
CA GLY A 112 8.63 -16.23 -32.44
C GLY A 112 7.17 -15.91 -32.75
N CYS A 113 6.23 -16.61 -32.11
CA CYS A 113 4.79 -16.43 -32.31
C CYS A 113 4.15 -15.43 -31.33
N TRP A 114 4.93 -14.70 -30.53
CA TRP A 114 4.39 -13.74 -29.56
C TRP A 114 3.53 -12.64 -30.17
N PRO A 115 3.89 -11.98 -31.29
CA PRO A 115 3.03 -10.97 -31.90
C PRO A 115 1.63 -11.50 -32.21
N SER A 116 1.57 -12.73 -32.74
CA SER A 116 0.33 -13.44 -33.06
C SER A 116 -0.46 -13.81 -31.80
N THR A 117 0.23 -14.32 -30.77
CA THR A 117 -0.37 -14.62 -29.45
C THR A 117 -0.97 -13.36 -28.81
N LEU A 118 -0.24 -12.26 -28.82
CA LEU A 118 -0.70 -10.99 -28.29
C LEU A 118 -1.92 -10.47 -29.04
N MET A 119 -1.91 -10.54 -30.38
CA MET A 119 -3.08 -10.13 -31.17
C MET A 119 -4.32 -10.96 -30.82
N ALA A 120 -4.16 -12.28 -30.65
CA ALA A 120 -5.25 -13.15 -30.19
C ALA A 120 -5.74 -12.76 -28.79
N LEU A 121 -4.84 -12.49 -27.84
CA LEU A 121 -5.17 -12.02 -26.49
C LEU A 121 -5.95 -10.69 -26.52
N LEU A 122 -5.46 -9.70 -27.26
CA LEU A 122 -6.13 -8.39 -27.39
C LEU A 122 -7.51 -8.52 -28.03
N PHE A 123 -7.65 -9.39 -29.03
CA PHE A 123 -8.94 -9.64 -29.66
C PHE A 123 -9.90 -10.35 -28.71
N TYR A 124 -9.44 -11.39 -28.01
CA TYR A 124 -10.27 -12.15 -27.09
C TYR A 124 -10.70 -11.33 -25.87
N ALA A 125 -9.91 -10.34 -25.45
CA ALA A 125 -10.31 -9.37 -24.45
C ALA A 125 -11.60 -8.60 -24.81
N ARG A 126 -12.02 -8.57 -26.09
CA ARG A 126 -13.35 -8.05 -26.47
C ARG A 126 -14.51 -8.83 -25.86
N ALA A 127 -14.35 -10.12 -25.58
CA ALA A 127 -15.36 -10.92 -24.89
C ALA A 127 -15.77 -10.29 -23.54
N LEU A 128 -14.82 -9.61 -22.89
CA LEU A 128 -15.03 -8.91 -21.62
C LEU A 128 -16.01 -7.73 -21.74
N LEU A 129 -16.17 -7.16 -22.93
CA LEU A 129 -16.95 -5.95 -23.17
C LEU A 129 -18.43 -6.19 -23.47
N ARG A 130 -18.88 -7.45 -23.52
CA ARG A 130 -20.22 -7.80 -23.99
C ARG A 130 -21.33 -7.32 -23.04
N LYS A 131 -22.19 -6.44 -23.57
CA LYS A 131 -23.39 -5.91 -22.91
C LYS A 131 -24.61 -6.79 -23.24
N GLU A 132 -24.80 -7.86 -22.46
CA GLU A 132 -26.07 -8.61 -22.28
C GLU A 132 -26.52 -9.68 -23.29
N PRO A 133 -27.28 -10.69 -22.82
CA PRO A 133 -27.17 -11.31 -21.49
C PRO A 133 -25.83 -12.08 -21.36
N PRO A 134 -25.29 -12.29 -20.15
CA PRO A 134 -24.15 -13.17 -19.96
C PRO A 134 -24.45 -14.56 -20.51
N PRO A 135 -23.60 -15.10 -21.40
CA PRO A 135 -23.61 -16.54 -21.57
C PRO A 135 -23.25 -17.19 -20.21
N PRO A 136 -23.69 -18.44 -19.97
CA PRO A 136 -23.28 -19.24 -18.83
C PRO A 136 -21.79 -19.07 -18.49
N VAL A 137 -21.45 -19.08 -17.20
CA VAL A 137 -20.05 -18.88 -16.75
C VAL A 137 -19.10 -19.90 -17.38
N THR A 138 -19.60 -21.10 -17.70
CA THR A 138 -18.89 -22.19 -18.39
C THR A 138 -18.62 -21.96 -19.87
N ASP A 139 -19.31 -21.01 -20.50
CA ASP A 139 -19.16 -20.78 -21.93
C ASP A 139 -17.85 -20.04 -22.20
N VAL A 140 -17.17 -20.46 -23.28
CA VAL A 140 -15.85 -19.93 -23.68
C VAL A 140 -15.89 -18.43 -23.98
N ASP A 141 -17.07 -17.87 -24.23
CA ASP A 141 -17.27 -16.46 -24.51
C ASP A 141 -17.83 -15.68 -23.31
N SER A 142 -17.93 -16.31 -22.14
CA SER A 142 -18.25 -15.63 -20.88
C SER A 142 -17.11 -14.70 -20.45
N PRO A 143 -17.41 -13.51 -19.88
CA PRO A 143 -16.36 -12.60 -19.41
C PRO A 143 -15.42 -13.24 -18.39
N ALA A 144 -15.94 -14.06 -17.48
CA ALA A 144 -15.11 -14.76 -16.50
C ALA A 144 -14.18 -15.79 -17.16
N TYR A 145 -14.69 -16.56 -18.13
CA TYR A 145 -13.86 -17.55 -18.83
C TYR A 145 -12.78 -16.87 -19.67
N ALA A 146 -13.12 -15.79 -20.38
CA ALA A 146 -12.14 -15.02 -21.14
C ALA A 146 -11.08 -14.39 -20.25
N PHE A 147 -11.49 -13.77 -19.14
CA PHE A 147 -10.58 -13.17 -18.17
C PHE A 147 -9.61 -14.23 -17.62
N THR A 148 -10.14 -15.33 -17.10
CA THR A 148 -9.34 -16.40 -16.46
C THR A 148 -8.37 -17.04 -17.44
N THR A 149 -8.81 -17.28 -18.69
CA THR A 149 -7.97 -17.84 -19.75
C THR A 149 -6.83 -16.89 -20.12
N ILE A 150 -7.11 -15.60 -20.32
CA ILE A 150 -6.08 -14.59 -20.61
C ILE A 150 -5.08 -14.48 -19.46
N ILE A 151 -5.57 -14.38 -18.21
CA ILE A 151 -4.72 -14.28 -17.02
C ILE A 151 -3.85 -15.52 -16.85
N THR A 152 -4.41 -16.70 -17.08
CA THR A 152 -3.71 -17.98 -16.96
C THR A 152 -2.60 -18.09 -18.01
N LEU A 153 -2.87 -17.73 -19.27
CA LEU A 153 -1.86 -17.76 -20.32
C LEU A 153 -0.72 -16.77 -20.02
N LEU A 154 -1.06 -15.54 -19.64
CA LEU A 154 -0.06 -14.56 -19.25
C LEU A 154 0.72 -15.05 -18.03
N LYS A 155 0.09 -15.66 -17.02
CA LYS A 155 0.84 -16.21 -15.87
C LYS A 155 1.88 -17.24 -16.30
N MET A 156 1.54 -18.11 -17.26
CA MET A 156 2.49 -19.07 -17.82
C MET A 156 3.64 -18.40 -18.58
N TYR A 157 3.39 -17.29 -19.26
CA TYR A 157 4.46 -16.49 -19.90
C TYR A 157 5.33 -15.80 -18.86
N ALA A 158 4.74 -15.37 -17.73
CA ALA A 158 5.47 -14.81 -16.61
C ALA A 158 6.45 -15.86 -16.04
N ASP A 159 6.00 -17.09 -15.79
CA ASP A 159 6.81 -18.16 -15.19
C ASP A 159 8.12 -18.51 -15.94
N VAL A 160 8.33 -18.01 -17.17
CA VAL A 160 9.56 -18.18 -17.94
C VAL A 160 10.22 -16.83 -18.25
N GLU A 161 11.43 -16.59 -17.75
CA GLU A 161 12.11 -15.28 -17.83
C GLU A 161 12.19 -14.71 -19.26
N SER A 162 12.45 -15.53 -20.28
CA SER A 162 12.53 -15.07 -21.68
C SER A 162 11.18 -14.59 -22.23
N LEU A 163 10.09 -15.32 -21.95
CA LEU A 163 8.73 -14.88 -22.28
C LEU A 163 8.33 -13.69 -21.41
N ALA A 164 8.75 -13.66 -20.15
CA ALA A 164 8.46 -12.55 -19.26
C ALA A 164 9.13 -11.25 -19.73
N ALA A 165 10.39 -11.32 -20.14
CA ALA A 165 11.09 -10.20 -20.79
C ALA A 165 10.36 -9.72 -22.04
N LEU A 166 9.83 -10.65 -22.85
CA LEU A 166 9.09 -10.35 -24.07
C LEU A 166 7.74 -9.66 -23.79
N VAL A 167 6.97 -10.14 -22.80
CA VAL A 167 5.73 -9.46 -22.38
C VAL A 167 6.04 -8.06 -21.85
N ARG A 168 7.06 -7.92 -20.99
CA ARG A 168 7.50 -6.64 -20.42
C ARG A 168 7.92 -5.62 -21.47
N SER A 169 8.63 -6.06 -22.51
CA SER A 169 9.11 -5.20 -23.59
C SER A 169 8.02 -4.84 -24.60
N THR A 170 6.80 -5.35 -24.44
CA THR A 170 5.68 -5.12 -25.38
C THR A 170 4.62 -4.20 -24.76
N PRO A 171 4.60 -2.89 -25.07
CA PRO A 171 3.72 -1.92 -24.40
C PRO A 171 2.23 -2.28 -24.46
N LYS A 172 1.76 -2.85 -25.57
CA LYS A 172 0.36 -3.29 -25.72
C LYS A 172 -0.03 -4.39 -24.73
N ALA A 173 0.90 -5.28 -24.38
CA ALA A 173 0.66 -6.35 -23.42
C ALA A 173 0.60 -5.80 -21.99
N THR A 174 1.53 -4.91 -21.62
CA THR A 174 1.50 -4.21 -20.33
C THR A 174 0.23 -3.38 -20.18
N ASN A 175 -0.19 -2.68 -21.24
CA ASN A 175 -1.44 -1.92 -21.26
C ASN A 175 -2.67 -2.84 -21.06
N LEU A 176 -2.71 -4.00 -21.75
CA LEU A 176 -3.75 -5.01 -21.53
C LEU A 176 -3.78 -5.48 -20.06
N ILE A 177 -2.63 -5.80 -19.46
CA ILE A 177 -2.54 -6.25 -18.05
C ILE A 177 -3.07 -5.17 -17.10
N CYS A 178 -2.66 -3.91 -17.27
CA CYS A 178 -3.15 -2.78 -16.47
C CYS A 178 -4.68 -2.61 -16.59
N ARG A 179 -5.24 -2.79 -17.79
CA ARG A 179 -6.68 -2.70 -18.02
C ARG A 179 -7.43 -3.88 -17.44
N LEU A 180 -6.91 -5.09 -17.53
CA LEU A 180 -7.48 -6.27 -16.86
C LEU A 180 -7.50 -6.09 -15.34
N TRP A 181 -6.42 -5.56 -14.78
CA TRP A 181 -6.31 -5.24 -13.36
C TRP A 181 -7.36 -4.24 -12.88
N ALA A 182 -7.61 -3.17 -13.64
CA ALA A 182 -8.70 -2.25 -13.33
C ALA A 182 -10.08 -2.87 -13.57
N PHE A 183 -10.24 -3.61 -14.66
CA PHE A 183 -11.50 -4.24 -15.05
C PHE A 183 -12.01 -5.24 -14.01
N GLU A 184 -11.11 -6.04 -13.43
CA GLU A 184 -11.39 -7.01 -12.36
C GLU A 184 -12.13 -6.37 -11.18
N ILE A 185 -11.75 -5.14 -10.82
CA ILE A 185 -12.38 -4.39 -9.74
C ILE A 185 -13.65 -3.69 -10.20
N MET A 186 -13.56 -2.93 -11.29
CA MET A 186 -14.62 -2.02 -11.69
C MET A 186 -15.84 -2.74 -12.28
N ASN A 187 -15.69 -4.01 -12.70
CA ASN A 187 -16.78 -4.81 -13.22
C ASN A 187 -17.33 -5.76 -12.13
N SER A 188 -18.37 -5.32 -11.44
CA SER A 188 -19.06 -6.12 -10.41
C SER A 188 -19.66 -7.42 -10.94
N ARG A 189 -20.03 -7.47 -12.23
CA ARG A 189 -20.53 -8.68 -12.88
C ARG A 189 -19.41 -9.71 -13.07
N LEU A 190 -18.24 -9.29 -13.55
CA LEU A 190 -17.07 -10.18 -13.64
C LEU A 190 -16.75 -10.76 -12.26
N SER A 191 -16.72 -9.93 -11.21
CA SER A 191 -16.45 -10.40 -9.84
C SER A 191 -17.44 -11.47 -9.37
N LYS A 192 -18.75 -11.32 -9.66
CA LYS A 192 -19.75 -12.35 -9.37
C LYS A 192 -19.51 -13.64 -10.15
N GLN A 193 -19.27 -13.54 -11.47
CA GLN A 193 -19.01 -14.71 -12.31
C GLN A 193 -17.73 -15.44 -11.92
N LEU A 194 -16.68 -14.74 -11.48
CA LEU A 194 -15.46 -15.36 -10.95
C LEU A 194 -15.74 -16.07 -9.62
N ALA A 195 -16.59 -15.53 -8.75
CA ALA A 195 -16.99 -16.19 -7.51
C ALA A 195 -17.81 -17.47 -7.78
N GLU A 196 -18.67 -17.45 -8.80
CA GLU A 196 -19.43 -18.62 -9.27
C GLU A 196 -18.52 -19.68 -9.91
N MET A 197 -17.51 -19.26 -10.70
CA MET A 197 -16.57 -20.17 -11.36
C MET A 197 -15.59 -20.84 -10.39
N PHE A 198 -15.22 -20.16 -9.31
CA PHE A 198 -14.20 -20.60 -8.35
C PHE A 198 -14.73 -20.61 -6.90
N PRO A 199 -15.78 -21.39 -6.59
CA PRO A 199 -16.38 -21.39 -5.26
C PRO A 199 -15.38 -21.92 -4.23
N GLY A 200 -15.00 -21.08 -3.27
CA GLY A 200 -14.10 -21.45 -2.18
C GLY A 200 -12.62 -21.60 -2.57
N THR A 201 -12.23 -21.20 -3.78
CA THR A 201 -10.82 -21.23 -4.23
C THR A 201 -10.35 -19.84 -4.64
N CYS A 202 -9.03 -19.63 -4.63
CA CYS A 202 -8.47 -18.36 -5.09
C CYS A 202 -8.80 -18.10 -6.55
N GLN A 203 -9.45 -16.97 -6.81
CA GLN A 203 -9.71 -16.51 -8.17
C GLN A 203 -8.39 -16.12 -8.83
N PRO A 204 -8.15 -16.46 -10.11
CA PRO A 204 -7.02 -15.89 -10.82
C PRO A 204 -7.18 -14.37 -10.87
N THR A 205 -6.14 -13.64 -10.46
CA THR A 205 -6.17 -12.18 -10.37
C THR A 205 -5.12 -11.56 -11.28
N ALA A 206 -5.48 -10.43 -11.89
CA ALA A 206 -4.55 -9.63 -12.67
C ALA A 206 -3.52 -8.91 -11.78
N ALA A 207 -3.79 -8.75 -10.47
CA ALA A 207 -2.81 -8.20 -9.53
C ALA A 207 -1.51 -9.02 -9.48
N GLY A 208 -1.63 -10.35 -9.55
CA GLY A 208 -0.49 -11.27 -9.60
C GLY A 208 0.38 -11.05 -10.83
N LEU A 209 -0.23 -10.85 -12.00
CA LEU A 209 0.50 -10.56 -13.23
C LEU A 209 1.18 -9.20 -13.19
N LEU A 210 0.47 -8.19 -12.69
CA LEU A 210 1.00 -6.85 -12.55
C LEU A 210 2.27 -6.89 -11.69
N ASN A 211 2.22 -7.63 -10.58
CA ASN A 211 3.36 -7.82 -9.69
C ASN A 211 4.53 -8.52 -10.40
N TYR A 212 4.23 -9.61 -11.11
CA TYR A 212 5.26 -10.39 -11.78
C TYR A 212 5.97 -9.62 -12.90
N TYR A 213 5.20 -8.99 -13.79
CA TYR A 213 5.77 -8.35 -14.97
C TYR A 213 6.42 -7.02 -14.68
N LEU A 214 5.96 -6.27 -13.68
CA LEU A 214 6.53 -4.95 -13.48
C LEU A 214 7.73 -4.97 -12.54
N PHE A 215 7.84 -6.00 -11.68
CA PHE A 215 8.78 -5.95 -10.57
C PHE A 215 9.87 -7.01 -10.58
N ALA A 216 9.93 -7.89 -11.59
CA ALA A 216 10.89 -9.01 -11.57
C ALA A 216 12.38 -8.60 -11.57
N ARG A 217 12.80 -7.40 -12.01
CA ARG A 217 14.25 -7.09 -12.19
C ARG A 217 14.73 -5.61 -12.17
N ARG A 218 13.93 -4.61 -11.76
CA ARG A 218 14.41 -3.20 -11.73
C ARG A 218 14.45 -2.63 -10.33
N ALA A 219 15.32 -1.62 -10.14
CA ALA A 219 15.27 -0.75 -8.96
C ALA A 219 13.83 -0.25 -8.79
N LEU A 220 13.28 -0.43 -7.58
CA LEU A 220 11.86 -0.22 -7.23
C LEU A 220 11.29 1.10 -7.80
N VAL A 221 12.14 2.15 -7.85
CA VAL A 221 11.79 3.50 -8.29
C VAL A 221 11.45 3.57 -9.79
N GLU A 222 12.27 2.98 -10.67
CA GLU A 222 12.03 3.03 -12.12
C GLU A 222 10.80 2.23 -12.51
N ALA A 223 10.59 1.09 -11.86
CA ALA A 223 9.41 0.24 -12.09
C ALA A 223 8.12 0.98 -11.72
N GLY A 224 8.12 1.71 -10.60
CA GLY A 224 6.98 2.53 -10.17
C GLY A 224 6.64 3.63 -11.19
N ALA A 225 7.62 4.34 -11.73
CA ALA A 225 7.40 5.39 -12.72
C ALA A 225 6.81 4.85 -14.04
N ILE A 226 7.34 3.74 -14.54
CA ILE A 226 6.84 3.09 -15.77
C ILE A 226 5.44 2.54 -15.57
N LEU A 227 5.18 1.93 -14.41
CA LEU A 227 3.85 1.46 -14.04
C LEU A 227 2.86 2.62 -14.02
N LEU A 228 3.21 3.72 -13.35
CA LEU A 228 2.35 4.90 -13.27
C LEU A 228 2.05 5.46 -14.66
N GLN A 229 3.06 5.62 -15.51
CA GLN A 229 2.87 6.09 -16.88
C GLN A 229 1.95 5.16 -17.68
N THR A 230 2.14 3.85 -17.55
CA THR A 230 1.30 2.85 -18.23
C THR A 230 -0.14 2.90 -17.71
N LEU A 231 -0.34 3.06 -16.41
CA LEU A 231 -1.68 3.19 -15.81
C LEU A 231 -2.34 4.50 -16.22
N GLN A 232 -1.62 5.62 -16.25
CA GLN A 232 -2.15 6.91 -16.71
C GLN A 232 -2.56 6.87 -18.19
N SER A 233 -1.83 6.15 -19.04
CA SER A 233 -2.27 5.91 -20.43
C SER A 233 -3.46 4.96 -20.54
N SER A 234 -3.77 4.20 -19.48
CA SER A 234 -4.82 3.19 -19.46
C SER A 234 -6.07 3.62 -18.69
N LEU A 235 -5.97 4.63 -17.83
CA LEU A 235 -6.99 5.03 -16.86
C LEU A 235 -7.09 6.55 -16.78
N PRO A 236 -8.30 7.11 -16.65
CA PRO A 236 -8.56 8.54 -16.80
C PRO A 236 -7.92 9.43 -15.73
N ASN A 237 -7.67 8.93 -14.52
CA ASN A 237 -7.07 9.73 -13.44
C ASN A 237 -6.39 8.88 -12.36
N LEU A 238 -5.52 9.55 -11.58
CA LEU A 238 -4.75 8.97 -10.48
C LEU A 238 -5.59 8.46 -9.31
N SER A 239 -6.70 9.14 -9.00
CA SER A 239 -7.60 8.73 -7.92
C SER A 239 -8.25 7.38 -8.19
N LEU A 240 -8.62 7.10 -9.45
CA LEU A 240 -9.14 5.81 -9.87
C LEU A 240 -8.08 4.71 -9.77
N ILE A 241 -6.83 5.00 -10.13
CA ILE A 241 -5.74 4.02 -9.98
C ILE A 241 -5.55 3.65 -8.50
N ALA A 242 -5.52 4.65 -7.62
CA ALA A 242 -5.40 4.44 -6.19
C ALA A 242 -6.60 3.65 -5.61
N SER A 243 -7.82 3.95 -6.04
CA SER A 243 -9.01 3.24 -5.55
C SER A 243 -9.06 1.79 -6.02
N VAL A 244 -8.68 1.51 -7.27
CA VAL A 244 -8.54 0.13 -7.78
C VAL A 244 -7.52 -0.66 -6.97
N ALA A 245 -6.36 -0.08 -6.68
CA ALA A 245 -5.32 -0.75 -5.88
C ALA A 245 -5.78 -1.09 -4.46
N LEU A 246 -6.47 -0.15 -3.80
CA LEU A 246 -7.00 -0.35 -2.45
C LEU A 246 -8.18 -1.33 -2.40
N GLU A 247 -8.99 -1.39 -3.45
CA GLU A 247 -10.09 -2.34 -3.55
C GLU A 247 -9.59 -3.78 -3.79
N HIS A 248 -8.49 -3.97 -4.54
CA HIS A 248 -7.79 -5.27 -4.63
C HIS A 248 -7.32 -5.76 -3.26
N LEU A 249 -6.70 -4.88 -2.47
CA LEU A 249 -6.30 -5.21 -1.09
C LEU A 249 -7.53 -5.50 -0.21
N SER A 250 -8.60 -4.73 -0.35
CA SER A 250 -9.81 -4.92 0.45
C SER A 250 -10.49 -6.26 0.15
N ARG A 251 -10.55 -6.68 -1.12
CA ARG A 251 -11.08 -7.99 -1.53
C ARG A 251 -10.23 -9.14 -1.02
N SER A 252 -8.91 -9.07 -1.16
CA SER A 252 -8.01 -10.10 -0.61
C SER A 252 -8.06 -10.14 0.93
N THR A 253 -8.28 -9.00 1.58
CA THR A 253 -8.54 -8.94 3.04
C THR A 253 -9.82 -9.65 3.42
N ALA A 254 -10.92 -9.43 2.68
CA ALA A 254 -12.17 -10.14 2.92
C ALA A 254 -12.05 -11.65 2.69
N ALA A 255 -11.28 -12.09 1.70
CA ALA A 255 -10.96 -13.49 1.47
C ALA A 255 -10.20 -14.13 2.65
N VAL A 256 -9.18 -13.43 3.17
CA VAL A 256 -8.42 -13.86 4.36
C VAL A 256 -9.32 -13.99 5.59
N TYR A 257 -10.28 -13.07 5.80
CA TYR A 257 -11.26 -13.17 6.90
C TYR A 257 -12.16 -14.40 6.80
N ARG A 258 -12.51 -14.83 5.59
CA ARG A 258 -13.34 -16.03 5.37
C ARG A 258 -12.56 -17.34 5.57
N LEU A 259 -11.31 -17.27 6.04
CA LEU A 259 -10.42 -18.40 6.23
C LEU A 259 -10.22 -19.19 4.93
N GLU A 260 -10.22 -18.49 3.80
CA GLU A 260 -9.88 -19.07 2.52
C GLU A 260 -8.41 -19.55 2.52
N ASP A 261 -8.07 -20.36 1.52
CA ASP A 261 -6.77 -21.01 1.32
C ASP A 261 -5.57 -20.03 1.42
N VAL A 262 -4.37 -20.57 1.65
CA VAL A 262 -3.06 -19.88 1.71
C VAL A 262 -2.88 -18.91 0.54
N SER A 263 -3.46 -19.24 -0.61
CA SER A 263 -3.50 -18.40 -1.80
C SER A 263 -4.11 -17.00 -1.57
N ALA A 264 -5.05 -16.83 -0.64
CA ALA A 264 -5.62 -15.52 -0.31
C ALA A 264 -4.58 -14.59 0.34
N VAL A 265 -3.67 -15.15 1.14
CA VAL A 265 -2.55 -14.42 1.74
C VAL A 265 -1.54 -14.02 0.67
N ASP A 266 -1.25 -14.89 -0.28
CA ASP A 266 -0.38 -14.58 -1.42
C ASP A 266 -0.94 -13.42 -2.28
N GLN A 267 -2.26 -13.42 -2.51
CA GLN A 267 -2.94 -12.31 -3.20
C GLN A 267 -2.89 -10.99 -2.41
N MET A 268 -3.06 -11.07 -1.08
CA MET A 268 -2.91 -9.91 -0.21
C MET A 268 -1.49 -9.34 -0.29
N SER A 269 -0.45 -10.18 -0.16
CA SER A 269 0.95 -9.75 -0.31
C SER A 269 1.22 -9.14 -1.68
N THR A 270 0.70 -9.73 -2.75
CA THR A 270 0.78 -9.18 -4.12
C THR A 270 0.13 -7.78 -4.21
N SER A 271 -1.03 -7.60 -3.59
CA SER A 271 -1.74 -6.32 -3.57
C SER A 271 -0.97 -5.26 -2.76
N LEU A 272 -0.40 -5.66 -1.62
CA LEU A 272 0.45 -4.80 -0.78
C LEU A 272 1.71 -4.34 -1.50
N ARG A 273 2.41 -5.26 -2.18
CA ARG A 273 3.58 -4.90 -2.99
C ARG A 273 3.19 -3.90 -4.07
N THR A 274 2.10 -4.17 -4.80
CA THR A 274 1.58 -3.22 -5.79
C THR A 274 1.32 -1.83 -5.17
N LEU A 275 0.68 -1.77 -4.01
CA LEU A 275 0.46 -0.52 -3.28
C LEU A 275 1.77 0.15 -2.85
N ASP A 276 2.74 -0.62 -2.40
CA ASP A 276 4.06 -0.14 -1.97
C ASP A 276 4.83 0.53 -3.13
N TYR A 277 4.72 -0.02 -4.34
CA TYR A 277 5.26 0.60 -5.55
C TYR A 277 4.51 1.86 -5.94
N LEU A 278 3.18 1.85 -5.90
CA LEU A 278 2.39 3.03 -6.24
C LEU A 278 2.64 4.16 -5.22
N HIS A 279 2.93 3.82 -3.97
CA HIS A 279 3.29 4.76 -2.92
C HIS A 279 4.55 5.56 -3.25
N SER A 280 5.56 4.98 -3.91
CA SER A 280 6.79 5.71 -4.28
C SER A 280 6.62 6.65 -5.49
N THR A 281 5.38 6.96 -5.89
CA THR A 281 5.07 7.75 -7.09
C THR A 281 4.13 8.92 -6.77
N ALA A 282 3.69 9.66 -7.78
CA ALA A 282 2.69 10.73 -7.65
C ALA A 282 1.31 10.27 -7.11
N LEU A 283 1.11 8.97 -6.87
CA LEU A 283 -0.12 8.43 -6.28
C LEU A 283 -0.19 8.53 -4.75
N HIS A 284 0.92 8.86 -4.07
CA HIS A 284 0.95 8.92 -2.61
C HIS A 284 -0.19 9.75 -1.99
N PRO A 285 -0.44 11.01 -2.39
CA PRO A 285 -1.53 11.80 -1.83
C PRO A 285 -2.92 11.21 -2.12
N HIS A 286 -3.08 10.56 -3.27
CA HIS A 286 -4.34 9.91 -3.65
C HIS A 286 -4.63 8.67 -2.80
N LEU A 287 -3.61 7.84 -2.53
CA LEU A 287 -3.73 6.69 -1.63
C LEU A 287 -4.14 7.13 -0.22
N LEU A 288 -3.50 8.18 0.30
CA LEU A 288 -3.83 8.78 1.58
C LEU A 288 -5.26 9.31 1.65
N SER A 289 -5.69 10.03 0.61
CA SER A 289 -7.05 10.55 0.52
C SER A 289 -8.13 9.46 0.55
N LEU A 290 -7.76 8.22 0.19
CA LEU A 290 -8.62 7.05 0.14
C LEU A 290 -8.44 6.11 1.34
N ASN A 291 -7.86 6.60 2.44
CA ASN A 291 -7.68 5.83 3.66
C ASN A 291 -6.84 4.55 3.48
N SER A 292 -5.75 4.64 2.71
CA SER A 292 -4.86 3.50 2.48
C SER A 292 -4.32 2.88 3.76
N VAL A 293 -3.94 3.71 4.74
CA VAL A 293 -3.34 3.29 6.01
C VAL A 293 -4.36 2.51 6.85
N GLY A 294 -5.62 2.94 6.87
CA GLY A 294 -6.67 2.19 7.54
C GLY A 294 -6.96 0.84 6.88
N ILE A 295 -6.96 0.78 5.54
CA ILE A 295 -7.15 -0.46 4.79
C ILE A 295 -5.99 -1.44 5.06
N VAL A 296 -4.74 -0.97 5.01
CA VAL A 296 -3.56 -1.81 5.28
C VAL A 296 -3.50 -2.28 6.73
N THR A 297 -3.85 -1.43 7.68
CA THR A 297 -3.95 -1.84 9.09
C THR A 297 -5.06 -2.87 9.29
N GLY A 298 -6.21 -2.69 8.62
CA GLY A 298 -7.28 -3.68 8.59
C GLY A 298 -6.86 -5.03 8.01
N ALA A 299 -6.01 -5.02 6.97
CA ALA A 299 -5.41 -6.23 6.40
C ALA A 299 -4.53 -6.96 7.42
N LEU A 300 -3.70 -6.23 8.18
CA LEU A 300 -2.89 -6.83 9.25
C LEU A 300 -3.77 -7.46 10.33
N VAL A 301 -4.80 -6.74 10.79
CA VAL A 301 -5.76 -7.23 11.78
C VAL A 301 -6.45 -8.51 11.28
N ALA A 302 -6.87 -8.54 10.02
CA ALA A 302 -7.47 -9.72 9.40
C ALA A 302 -6.52 -10.92 9.43
N LEU A 303 -5.27 -10.69 9.03
CA LEU A 303 -4.25 -11.71 8.91
C LEU A 303 -3.93 -12.36 10.26
N VAL A 304 -3.71 -11.55 11.29
CA VAL A 304 -3.33 -12.03 12.64
C VAL A 304 -4.53 -12.45 13.50
N SER A 305 -5.75 -12.29 13.01
CA SER A 305 -6.95 -12.84 13.65
C SER A 305 -7.16 -14.33 13.34
N ARG A 306 -6.41 -14.86 12.35
CA ARG A 306 -6.40 -16.28 12.02
C ARG A 306 -5.63 -17.08 13.08
N PRO A 307 -5.98 -18.34 13.32
CA PRO A 307 -5.09 -19.23 14.05
C PRO A 307 -3.76 -19.37 13.31
N PHE A 308 -2.67 -19.56 14.07
CA PHE A 308 -1.38 -19.85 13.50
C PHE A 308 -1.41 -21.18 12.75
N ASP A 309 -0.92 -21.18 11.51
CA ASP A 309 -0.74 -22.36 10.67
C ASP A 309 0.71 -22.41 10.18
N ALA A 310 1.41 -23.49 10.52
CA ALA A 310 2.80 -23.70 10.14
C ALA A 310 2.98 -23.83 8.62
N ALA A 311 1.96 -24.36 7.90
CA ALA A 311 2.04 -24.54 6.45
C ALA A 311 2.00 -23.20 5.70
N SER A 312 1.31 -22.20 6.23
CA SER A 312 1.22 -20.85 5.66
C SER A 312 2.15 -19.84 6.33
N ALA A 313 3.02 -20.28 7.25
CA ALA A 313 3.75 -19.39 8.15
C ALA A 313 4.65 -18.41 7.40
N ASP A 314 5.45 -18.90 6.44
CA ASP A 314 6.40 -18.08 5.68
C ASP A 314 5.69 -17.04 4.82
N VAL A 315 4.65 -17.44 4.08
CA VAL A 315 3.87 -16.54 3.22
C VAL A 315 3.16 -15.47 4.06
N THR A 316 2.63 -15.86 5.22
CA THR A 316 1.98 -14.93 6.16
C THR A 316 2.99 -13.96 6.76
N ALA A 317 4.17 -14.44 7.15
CA ALA A 317 5.24 -13.61 7.68
C ALA A 317 5.72 -12.58 6.65
N GLU A 318 5.92 -12.97 5.38
CA GLU A 318 6.26 -12.03 4.31
C GLU A 318 5.14 -11.02 4.04
N CYS A 319 3.87 -11.43 4.12
CA CYS A 319 2.76 -10.49 4.02
C CYS A 319 2.76 -9.47 5.18
N ILE A 320 3.04 -9.90 6.42
CA ILE A 320 3.23 -9.00 7.57
C ILE A 320 4.42 -8.06 7.33
N ALA A 321 5.50 -8.57 6.75
CA ALA A 321 6.69 -7.81 6.38
C ALA A 321 6.32 -6.68 5.40
N ASP A 322 5.53 -6.97 4.36
CA ASP A 322 5.07 -6.00 3.37
C ASP A 322 4.17 -4.93 4.01
N ILE A 323 3.30 -5.30 4.96
CA ILE A 323 2.49 -4.33 5.73
C ILE A 323 3.38 -3.42 6.60
N CYS A 324 4.35 -3.99 7.32
CA CYS A 324 5.27 -3.21 8.14
C CYS A 324 6.05 -2.20 7.31
N GLU A 325 6.55 -2.63 6.14
CA GLU A 325 7.27 -1.75 5.20
C GLU A 325 6.38 -0.63 4.68
N TYR A 326 5.14 -0.94 4.32
CA TYR A 326 4.18 0.05 3.87
C TYR A 326 3.94 1.11 4.93
N LEU A 327 3.60 0.70 6.16
CA LEU A 327 3.36 1.62 7.29
C LEU A 327 4.60 2.45 7.63
N ARG A 328 5.79 1.86 7.52
CA ARG A 328 7.08 2.53 7.74
C ARG A 328 7.27 3.76 6.87
N LYS A 329 6.87 3.68 5.58
CA LYS A 329 7.02 4.78 4.62
C LYS A 329 6.10 5.96 4.94
N TYR A 330 4.91 5.72 5.49
CA TYR A 330 4.01 6.79 5.92
C TYR A 330 4.51 7.52 7.16
N SER A 331 5.17 6.81 8.06
CA SER A 331 5.88 7.41 9.19
C SER A 331 7.04 8.33 8.78
N ALA A 332 7.32 8.54 7.49
CA ALA A 332 8.31 9.52 7.03
C ALA A 332 7.70 10.73 6.29
N ALA A 333 6.49 10.62 5.73
CA ALA A 333 5.93 11.64 4.83
C ALA A 333 4.87 12.56 5.47
N ASP A 334 4.16 12.09 6.50
CA ASP A 334 3.12 12.82 7.24
C ASP A 334 2.66 11.97 8.45
N GLY A 335 3.62 11.50 9.26
CA GLY A 335 3.38 10.31 10.08
C GLY A 335 2.30 10.45 11.14
N LEU A 336 2.00 11.66 11.64
CA LEU A 336 1.14 11.81 12.81
C LEU A 336 -0.30 11.36 12.57
N THR A 337 -0.97 11.91 11.55
CA THR A 337 -2.38 11.60 11.26
C THR A 337 -2.58 10.12 10.95
N TRP A 338 -1.71 9.60 10.08
CA TRP A 338 -1.78 8.23 9.59
C TRP A 338 -1.43 7.22 10.68
N LEU A 339 -0.44 7.52 11.51
CA LEU A 339 -0.08 6.66 12.62
C LEU A 339 -1.17 6.64 13.69
N ASN A 340 -1.74 7.80 14.02
CA ASN A 340 -2.86 7.91 14.95
C ASN A 340 -4.03 7.04 14.47
N GLN A 341 -4.35 7.10 13.17
CA GLN A 341 -5.35 6.24 12.56
C GLN A 341 -5.02 4.74 12.65
N ALA A 342 -3.78 4.34 12.33
CA ALA A 342 -3.37 2.95 12.41
C ALA A 342 -3.46 2.43 13.86
N LEU A 343 -3.03 3.24 14.83
CA LEU A 343 -3.13 2.91 16.25
C LEU A 343 -4.59 2.76 16.72
N GLU A 344 -5.49 3.65 16.28
CA GLU A 344 -6.94 3.54 16.57
C GLU A 344 -7.55 2.26 16.03
N LEU A 345 -7.05 1.76 14.89
CA LEU A 345 -7.46 0.50 14.28
C LEU A 345 -6.76 -0.73 14.89
N GLY A 346 -6.03 -0.55 15.99
CA GLY A 346 -5.44 -1.65 16.75
C GLY A 346 -4.10 -2.14 16.21
N LEU A 347 -3.33 -1.29 15.53
CA LEU A 347 -2.00 -1.63 14.99
C LEU A 347 -1.11 -2.34 16.02
N LEU A 348 -0.97 -1.80 17.24
CA LEU A 348 -0.11 -2.41 18.27
C LEU A 348 -0.55 -3.82 18.65
N LEU A 349 -1.86 -4.03 18.83
CA LEU A 349 -2.39 -5.35 19.18
C LEU A 349 -2.15 -6.34 18.03
N ALA A 350 -2.34 -5.89 16.79
CA ALA A 350 -2.13 -6.71 15.62
C ALA A 350 -0.65 -7.10 15.44
N LEU A 351 0.28 -6.15 15.63
CA LEU A 351 1.73 -6.38 15.59
C LEU A 351 2.18 -7.39 16.66
N LEU A 352 1.61 -7.33 17.87
CA LEU A 352 1.93 -8.32 18.91
C LEU A 352 1.35 -9.70 18.60
N LYS A 353 0.11 -9.76 18.11
CA LYS A 353 -0.49 -11.02 17.66
C LYS A 353 0.29 -11.66 16.50
N ALA A 354 0.99 -10.87 15.69
CA ALA A 354 1.83 -11.36 14.60
C ALA A 354 3.04 -12.20 15.05
N SER A 355 3.37 -12.21 16.35
CA SER A 355 4.60 -12.81 16.89
C SER A 355 4.88 -14.27 16.46
N PRO A 356 3.89 -15.19 16.42
CA PRO A 356 4.13 -16.56 15.99
C PRO A 356 4.68 -16.65 14.55
N TRP A 357 4.12 -15.87 13.61
CA TRP A 357 4.58 -15.85 12.21
C TRP A 357 5.94 -15.16 12.06
N LEU A 358 6.18 -14.10 12.82
CA LEU A 358 7.47 -13.37 12.78
C LEU A 358 8.66 -14.24 13.19
N ALA A 359 8.44 -15.30 13.99
CA ALA A 359 9.50 -16.23 14.36
C ALA A 359 10.03 -17.05 13.16
N HIS A 360 9.25 -17.17 12.08
CA HIS A 360 9.60 -17.97 10.90
C HIS A 360 10.38 -17.20 9.84
N SER A 361 10.22 -15.87 9.74
CA SER A 361 10.93 -15.05 8.77
C SER A 361 11.80 -13.98 9.43
N LYS A 362 13.12 -14.08 9.25
CA LYS A 362 14.09 -13.05 9.67
C LYS A 362 13.85 -11.71 8.96
N SER A 363 13.43 -11.76 7.70
CA SER A 363 13.07 -10.57 6.91
C SER A 363 11.89 -9.86 7.56
N ALA A 364 10.80 -10.60 7.83
CA ALA A 364 9.61 -10.06 8.49
C ALA A 364 9.92 -9.50 9.88
N PHE A 365 10.68 -10.25 10.69
CA PHE A 365 11.10 -9.80 12.02
C PHE A 365 11.93 -8.52 11.99
N SER A 366 12.82 -8.36 11.00
CA SER A 366 13.62 -7.15 10.82
C SER A 366 12.73 -5.92 10.55
N LYS A 367 11.75 -6.05 9.64
CA LYS A 367 10.81 -4.96 9.31
C LYS A 367 9.89 -4.61 10.48
N PHE A 368 9.40 -5.63 11.20
CA PHE A 368 8.66 -5.46 12.46
C PHE A 368 9.51 -4.71 13.50
N THR A 369 10.77 -5.13 13.68
CA THR A 369 11.69 -4.52 14.65
C THR A 369 11.92 -3.07 14.29
N ALA A 370 12.22 -2.75 13.03
CA ALA A 370 12.38 -1.37 12.58
C ALA A 370 11.12 -0.52 12.88
N LEU A 371 9.93 -1.04 12.59
CA LEU A 371 8.69 -0.32 12.91
C LEU A 371 8.56 -0.05 14.42
N MET A 372 8.78 -1.07 15.26
CA MET A 372 8.58 -1.01 16.71
C MET A 372 9.67 -0.26 17.48
N THR A 373 10.93 -0.34 17.05
CA THR A 373 12.07 0.25 17.75
C THR A 373 12.53 1.54 17.11
N ILE A 374 12.27 1.79 15.83
CA ILE A 374 12.74 3.00 15.16
C ILE A 374 11.57 3.91 14.87
N HIS A 375 10.55 3.45 14.16
CA HIS A 375 9.55 4.37 13.61
C HIS A 375 8.50 4.80 14.64
N LEU A 376 7.87 3.89 15.38
CA LEU A 376 6.86 4.24 16.37
C LEU A 376 7.39 5.11 17.52
N PRO A 377 8.56 4.81 18.13
CA PRO A 377 9.05 5.59 19.26
C PRO A 377 9.30 7.07 18.98
N ARG A 378 9.68 7.41 17.74
CA ARG A 378 9.91 8.81 17.31
C ARG A 378 8.66 9.68 17.48
N TYR A 379 7.49 9.08 17.34
CA TYR A 379 6.20 9.79 17.44
C TYR A 379 5.65 9.86 18.86
N LEU A 380 6.31 9.26 19.86
CA LEU A 380 5.85 9.30 21.25
C LEU A 380 6.06 10.65 21.92
N ILE A 381 6.74 11.59 21.24
CA ILE A 381 6.83 12.99 21.67
C ILE A 381 5.54 13.77 21.41
N TYR A 382 4.59 13.21 20.66
CA TYR A 382 3.30 13.82 20.37
C TYR A 382 2.20 13.18 21.22
N ILE A 383 1.47 14.01 21.97
CA ILE A 383 0.46 13.54 22.93
C ILE A 383 -0.69 12.82 22.24
N SER A 384 -1.04 13.20 21.01
CA SER A 384 -2.08 12.56 20.22
C SER A 384 -1.77 11.08 19.94
N ILE A 385 -0.51 10.76 19.66
CA ILE A 385 -0.02 9.39 19.47
C ILE A 385 0.10 8.68 20.81
N LEU A 386 0.71 9.34 21.79
CA LEU A 386 0.94 8.76 23.11
C LEU A 386 -0.37 8.34 23.79
N ARG A 387 -1.46 9.10 23.62
CA ARG A 387 -2.82 8.71 24.07
C ARG A 387 -3.24 7.36 23.52
N GLN A 388 -3.09 7.13 22.21
CA GLN A 388 -3.49 5.86 21.59
C GLN A 388 -2.59 4.70 22.01
N VAL A 389 -1.29 4.96 22.18
CA VAL A 389 -0.35 3.98 22.71
C VAL A 389 -0.72 3.63 24.15
N ASN A 390 -0.96 4.61 25.02
CA ASN A 390 -1.37 4.39 26.41
C ASN A 390 -2.69 3.61 26.50
N LYS A 391 -3.68 3.94 25.66
CA LYS A 391 -4.94 3.17 25.55
C LYS A 391 -4.66 1.70 25.18
N SER A 392 -3.75 1.46 24.25
CA SER A 392 -3.35 0.11 23.85
C SER A 392 -2.62 -0.63 24.98
N LEU A 393 -1.68 0.04 25.67
CA LEU A 393 -0.97 -0.51 26.84
C LEU A 393 -1.94 -0.94 27.95
N ASN A 394 -2.91 -0.09 28.28
CA ASN A 394 -3.95 -0.40 29.26
C ASN A 394 -4.83 -1.58 28.81
N THR A 395 -5.10 -1.68 27.51
CA THR A 395 -5.81 -2.83 26.94
C THR A 395 -5.01 -4.11 27.11
N PHE A 396 -3.69 -4.09 26.87
CA PHE A 396 -2.83 -5.26 27.06
C PHE A 396 -2.72 -5.69 28.52
N ALA A 397 -2.58 -4.73 29.44
CA ALA A 397 -2.54 -5.01 30.88
C ALA A 397 -3.80 -5.75 31.35
N ARG A 398 -4.98 -5.40 30.79
CA ARG A 398 -6.25 -6.07 31.08
C ARG A 398 -6.36 -7.47 30.46
N LEU A 399 -5.74 -7.70 29.30
CA LEU A 399 -5.82 -8.98 28.61
C LEU A 399 -4.87 -10.03 29.22
N GLY A 400 -3.74 -9.63 29.80
CA GLY A 400 -2.80 -10.46 30.58
C GLY A 400 -2.05 -11.57 29.80
N SER A 401 -2.68 -12.16 28.78
CA SER A 401 -2.23 -13.34 28.05
C SER A 401 -1.31 -13.06 26.87
N ILE A 402 -1.36 -11.85 26.30
CA ILE A 402 -0.64 -11.54 25.05
C ILE A 402 0.87 -11.60 25.26
N SER A 403 1.38 -11.03 26.36
CA SER A 403 2.82 -11.03 26.66
C SER A 403 3.37 -12.45 26.81
N ALA A 404 2.59 -13.38 27.36
CA ALA A 404 3.01 -14.78 27.49
C ALA A 404 3.15 -15.47 26.13
N ALA A 405 2.29 -15.13 25.16
CA ALA A 405 2.28 -15.72 23.82
C ALA A 405 3.37 -15.18 22.86
N LEU A 406 4.12 -14.14 23.25
CA LEU A 406 5.19 -13.59 22.42
C LEU A 406 6.41 -14.52 22.38
N SER A 407 6.98 -14.70 21.18
CA SER A 407 8.32 -15.26 21.04
C SER A 407 9.36 -14.39 21.74
N ASP A 408 10.47 -14.98 22.21
CA ASP A 408 11.48 -14.25 23.00
C ASP A 408 12.03 -13.01 22.29
N SER A 409 12.24 -13.10 20.98
CA SER A 409 12.71 -11.98 20.16
C SER A 409 11.67 -10.85 20.07
N CYS A 410 10.39 -11.18 19.84
CA CYS A 410 9.31 -10.19 19.83
C CYS A 410 9.09 -9.59 21.23
N ARG A 411 9.21 -10.41 22.28
CA ARG A 411 9.09 -9.99 23.69
C ARG A 411 10.11 -8.93 24.04
N ARG A 412 11.39 -9.10 23.66
CA ARG A 412 12.45 -8.10 23.91
C ARG A 412 12.16 -6.77 23.20
N VAL A 413 11.78 -6.84 21.92
CA VAL A 413 11.42 -5.65 21.13
C VAL A 413 10.23 -4.92 21.75
N TRP A 414 9.19 -5.67 22.13
CA TRP A 414 8.01 -5.13 22.79
C TRP A 414 8.35 -4.49 24.15
N GLN A 415 9.11 -5.17 25.00
CA GLN A 415 9.49 -4.65 26.32
C GLN A 415 10.29 -3.34 26.20
N ALA A 416 11.19 -3.23 25.23
CA ALA A 416 11.93 -2.00 24.98
C ALA A 416 10.99 -0.86 24.55
N PHE A 417 10.06 -1.14 23.63
CA PHE A 417 9.03 -0.18 23.21
C PHE A 417 8.11 0.23 24.37
N GLU A 418 7.56 -0.74 25.11
CA GLU A 418 6.67 -0.50 26.25
C GLU A 418 7.36 0.32 27.34
N HIS A 419 8.60 -0.03 27.69
CA HIS A 419 9.38 0.70 28.67
C HIS A 419 9.51 2.18 28.29
N TYR A 420 9.91 2.44 27.05
CA TYR A 420 10.07 3.81 26.57
C TYR A 420 8.74 4.55 26.47
N ALA A 421 7.67 3.90 26.02
CA ALA A 421 6.33 4.49 26.01
C ALA A 421 5.86 4.87 27.41
N ARG A 422 6.16 4.07 28.44
CA ARG A 422 5.84 4.38 29.84
C ARG A 422 6.60 5.61 30.35
N ILE A 423 7.90 5.75 30.02
CA ILE A 423 8.66 6.96 30.35
C ILE A 423 7.96 8.21 29.78
N ARG A 424 7.45 8.13 28.54
CA ARG A 424 6.72 9.24 27.93
C ARG A 424 5.35 9.48 28.58
N VAL A 425 4.64 8.42 28.98
CA VAL A 425 3.40 8.53 29.76
C VAL A 425 3.64 9.24 31.09
N ASP A 426 4.76 9.00 31.76
CA ASP A 426 5.08 9.63 33.05
C ASP A 426 5.36 11.15 32.93
N VAL A 427 5.77 11.62 31.75
CA VAL A 427 5.91 13.06 31.46
C VAL A 427 4.55 13.73 31.23
N ALA A 428 3.57 12.97 30.72
CA ALA A 428 2.24 13.50 30.44
C ALA A 428 1.42 13.66 31.73
N THR A 429 0.61 14.73 31.81
CA THR A 429 -0.35 14.83 32.91
C THR A 429 -1.50 13.85 32.70
N LEU A 430 -2.15 13.42 33.79
CA LEU A 430 -3.32 12.56 33.71
C LEU A 430 -4.43 13.17 32.83
N VAL A 431 -4.64 14.49 32.88
CA VAL A 431 -5.64 15.21 32.07
C VAL A 431 -5.31 15.10 30.59
N GLU A 432 -4.04 15.16 30.22
CA GLU A 432 -3.64 15.07 28.82
C GLU A 432 -3.76 13.67 28.25
N LEU A 433 -3.63 12.64 29.08
CA LEU A 433 -3.81 11.25 28.66
C LEU A 433 -5.27 10.83 28.54
N GLN A 434 -6.20 11.62 29.07
CA GLN A 434 -7.63 11.40 28.91
C GLN A 434 -8.09 11.71 27.48
N SER A 435 -9.27 11.18 27.14
CA SER A 435 -9.95 11.47 25.89
C SER A 435 -10.16 12.98 25.71
N LEU A 436 -10.00 13.46 24.48
CA LEU A 436 -10.25 14.85 24.14
C LEU A 436 -11.73 15.22 24.42
N PRO A 437 -12.03 16.47 24.83
CA PRO A 437 -13.40 16.93 24.96
C PRO A 437 -14.11 16.91 23.59
N CYS A 438 -15.43 16.74 23.58
CA CYS A 438 -16.21 16.82 22.37
C CYS A 438 -16.06 18.20 21.69
N ASN A 439 -15.91 18.24 20.36
CA ASN A 439 -15.88 19.52 19.61
C ASN A 439 -17.24 20.22 19.55
N ASN A 440 -18.34 19.55 19.92
CA ASN A 440 -19.60 20.24 20.14
C ASN A 440 -19.52 21.00 21.47
N SER A 441 -19.47 22.34 21.41
CA SER A 441 -19.33 23.20 22.60
C SER A 441 -20.47 23.10 23.60
N GLU A 442 -21.62 22.54 23.20
CA GLU A 442 -22.75 22.25 24.09
C GLU A 442 -22.61 20.91 24.84
N CYS A 443 -21.56 20.14 24.56
CA CYS A 443 -21.33 18.81 25.10
C CYS A 443 -20.10 18.78 26.00
N ASN A 444 -20.26 18.29 27.23
CA ASN A 444 -19.18 18.14 28.20
C ASN A 444 -18.63 16.70 28.27
N GLU A 445 -19.09 15.82 27.39
CA GLU A 445 -18.65 14.43 27.36
C GLU A 445 -17.30 14.26 26.68
N GLN A 446 -16.60 13.20 27.07
CA GLN A 446 -15.37 12.79 26.42
C GLN A 446 -15.64 12.26 25.00
N SER A 447 -14.77 12.61 24.06
CA SER A 447 -14.85 12.09 22.71
C SER A 447 -14.54 10.59 22.67
N THR A 448 -15.29 9.89 21.83
CA THR A 448 -15.19 8.44 21.60
C THR A 448 -14.99 8.11 20.12
N MET A 449 -15.26 9.07 19.25
CA MET A 449 -15.16 8.95 17.80
C MET A 449 -14.54 10.21 17.19
N ARG A 450 -14.03 10.08 15.96
CA ARG A 450 -13.49 11.18 15.17
C ARG A 450 -14.27 11.34 13.88
N CYS A 451 -14.19 12.52 13.27
CA CYS A 451 -14.66 12.75 11.92
C CYS A 451 -13.93 11.81 10.96
N SER A 452 -14.65 10.89 10.32
CA SER A 452 -14.08 9.91 9.38
C SER A 452 -13.44 10.52 8.14
N ASN A 453 -13.71 11.79 7.86
CA ASN A 453 -13.16 12.50 6.71
C ASN A 453 -11.86 13.21 7.07
N CYS A 454 -11.89 14.12 8.05
CA CYS A 454 -10.73 14.94 8.41
C CYS A 454 -9.81 14.32 9.48
N TYR A 455 -10.31 13.37 10.27
CA TYR A 455 -9.64 12.77 11.43
C TYR A 455 -9.19 13.73 12.53
N ASP A 456 -9.52 15.02 12.42
CA ASP A 456 -9.12 16.01 13.41
C ASP A 456 -10.22 16.31 14.43
N ALA A 457 -11.46 16.56 13.96
CA ALA A 457 -12.57 16.82 14.88
C ALA A 457 -13.00 15.52 15.58
N VAL A 458 -13.27 15.63 16.88
CA VAL A 458 -13.62 14.53 17.77
C VAL A 458 -14.99 14.76 18.40
N TYR A 459 -15.75 13.69 18.56
CA TYR A 459 -17.12 13.72 19.07
C TYR A 459 -17.36 12.56 20.03
N CYS A 460 -18.30 12.73 20.97
CA CYS A 460 -18.77 11.64 21.82
C CYS A 460 -19.86 10.78 21.13
N SER A 461 -20.54 11.35 20.14
CA SER A 461 -21.64 10.70 19.41
C SER A 461 -21.84 11.30 18.01
N HIS A 462 -22.52 10.56 17.14
CA HIS A 462 -22.92 11.03 15.81
C HIS A 462 -23.89 12.23 15.89
N GLU A 463 -24.69 12.33 16.95
CA GLU A 463 -25.59 13.46 17.19
C GLU A 463 -24.80 14.76 17.43
N CYS A 464 -23.73 14.69 18.23
CA CYS A 464 -22.86 15.84 18.44
C CYS A 464 -22.12 16.24 17.15
N GLN A 465 -21.70 15.26 16.34
CA GLN A 465 -21.14 15.53 15.03
C GLN A 465 -22.14 16.25 14.12
N ALA A 466 -23.39 15.78 14.05
CA ALA A 466 -24.44 16.37 13.23
C ALA A 466 -24.76 17.82 13.67
N LYS A 467 -24.83 18.09 14.98
CA LYS A 467 -25.02 19.44 15.53
C LYS A 467 -23.89 20.39 15.15
N TYR A 468 -22.64 19.94 15.24
CA TYR A 468 -21.47 20.76 14.93
C TYR A 468 -21.13 20.80 13.42
N TRP A 469 -21.83 20.01 12.59
CA TRP A 469 -21.49 19.81 11.17
C TRP A 469 -21.44 21.11 10.36
N ASN A 470 -22.41 22.02 10.56
CA ASN A 470 -22.48 23.28 9.82
C ASN A 470 -21.25 24.17 10.05
N SER A 471 -20.68 24.14 11.26
CA SER A 471 -19.44 24.84 11.60
C SER A 471 -18.20 24.09 11.12
N HIS A 472 -18.24 22.75 11.18
CA HIS A 472 -17.11 21.89 10.85
C HIS A 472 -16.85 21.73 9.35
N ILE A 473 -17.90 21.70 8.51
CA ILE A 473 -17.80 21.25 7.11
C ILE A 473 -16.73 22.01 6.31
N LYS A 474 -16.60 23.33 6.50
CA LYS A 474 -15.58 24.15 5.82
C LYS A 474 -14.16 23.73 6.22
N LEU A 475 -13.91 23.57 7.52
CA LEU A 475 -12.62 23.10 8.04
C LEU A 475 -12.34 21.66 7.61
N CYS A 476 -13.35 20.79 7.62
CA CYS A 476 -13.24 19.43 7.14
C CYS A 476 -12.80 19.38 5.69
N GLN A 477 -13.47 20.16 4.82
CA GLN A 477 -13.13 20.25 3.39
C GLN A 477 -11.74 20.81 3.19
N ALA A 478 -11.36 21.89 3.87
CA ALA A 478 -10.02 22.47 3.79
C ALA A 478 -8.93 21.43 4.12
N ARG A 479 -9.12 20.65 5.20
CA ARG A 479 -8.17 19.59 5.57
C ARG A 479 -8.16 18.38 4.64
N VAL A 480 -9.29 18.04 4.03
CA VAL A 480 -9.33 17.01 2.98
C VAL A 480 -8.58 17.49 1.75
N THR A 481 -8.80 18.73 1.31
CA THR A 481 -8.13 19.34 0.17
C THR A 481 -6.62 19.46 0.41
N ALA A 482 -6.19 19.93 1.58
CA ALA A 482 -4.78 20.02 1.94
C ALA A 482 -4.08 18.66 1.86
N ARG A 483 -4.69 17.60 2.42
CA ARG A 483 -4.16 16.23 2.33
C ARG A 483 -4.15 15.69 0.89
N GLN A 484 -5.17 16.00 0.09
CA GLN A 484 -5.18 15.64 -1.34
C GLN A 484 -4.08 16.35 -2.12
N ALA A 485 -3.70 17.56 -1.71
CA ALA A 485 -2.56 18.29 -2.25
C ALA A 485 -1.20 17.80 -1.71
N GLY A 486 -1.18 16.83 -0.79
CA GLY A 486 0.03 16.35 -0.13
C GLY A 486 0.59 17.30 0.92
N THR A 487 -0.21 18.28 1.36
CA THR A 487 0.17 19.19 2.45
C THR A 487 -0.08 18.48 3.79
N PRO A 488 0.95 18.31 4.64
CA PRO A 488 0.77 17.72 5.96
C PRO A 488 -0.14 18.63 6.81
N PRO A 489 -0.93 18.07 7.73
CA PRO A 489 -1.72 18.86 8.66
C PRO A 489 -0.79 19.59 9.64
N GLU A 490 -1.20 20.79 10.01
CA GLU A 490 -0.54 21.53 11.08
C GLU A 490 -0.59 20.75 12.39
N LEU A 491 0.53 20.76 13.12
CA LEU A 491 0.57 20.17 14.46
C LEU A 491 -0.37 20.95 15.39
N GLY A 492 -1.17 20.23 16.16
CA GLY A 492 -1.99 20.84 17.20
C GLY A 492 -1.13 21.46 18.31
N ALA A 493 -1.58 22.58 18.87
CA ALA A 493 -0.87 23.26 19.98
C ALA A 493 -0.57 22.33 21.17
N ALA A 494 -1.46 21.36 21.46
CA ALA A 494 -1.24 20.37 22.51
C ALA A 494 -0.07 19.41 22.20
N ASP A 495 0.10 19.01 20.94
CA ASP A 495 1.22 18.17 20.52
C ASP A 495 2.54 18.93 20.59
N ILE A 496 2.55 20.20 20.19
CA ILE A 496 3.73 21.09 20.30
C ILE A 496 4.12 21.28 21.77
N HIS A 497 3.15 21.63 22.63
CA HIS A 497 3.41 21.87 24.04
C HIS A 497 3.89 20.60 24.77
N PHE A 498 3.31 19.43 24.46
CA PHE A 498 3.77 18.18 25.03
C PHE A 498 5.19 17.82 24.55
N ALA A 499 5.49 17.97 23.26
CA ALA A 499 6.82 17.72 22.72
C ALA A 499 7.89 18.56 23.44
N LEU A 500 7.62 19.84 23.71
CA LEU A 500 8.51 20.71 24.49
C LEU A 500 8.78 20.20 25.91
N ARG A 501 7.76 19.63 26.57
CA ARG A 501 7.94 19.05 27.93
C ARG A 501 8.69 17.73 27.89
N VAL A 502 8.49 16.92 26.87
CA VAL A 502 9.28 15.70 26.64
C VAL A 502 10.76 16.02 26.47
N VAL A 503 11.07 17.04 25.69
CA VAL A 503 12.42 17.58 25.51
C VAL A 503 13.01 18.06 26.82
N GLN A 504 12.24 18.84 27.59
CA GLN A 504 12.70 19.31 28.90
C GLN A 504 13.03 18.13 29.83
N ALA A 505 12.17 17.11 29.88
CA ALA A 505 12.42 15.91 30.67
C ALA A 505 13.69 15.16 30.22
N ASP A 506 13.91 15.02 28.91
CA ASP A 506 15.11 14.39 28.36
C ASP A 506 16.39 15.18 28.66
N PHE A 507 16.31 16.52 28.67
CA PHE A 507 17.42 17.38 29.07
C PHE A 507 17.72 17.26 30.56
N GLU A 508 16.72 17.22 31.42
CA GLU A 508 16.92 17.05 32.86
C GLU A 508 17.54 15.68 33.19
N GLU A 509 17.09 14.61 32.52
CA GLU A 509 17.69 13.28 32.67
C GLU A 509 19.18 13.26 32.29
N ARG A 510 19.56 14.04 31.26
CA ARG A 510 20.94 14.11 30.73
C ARG A 510 21.74 15.29 31.26
N LYS A 511 21.22 16.06 32.21
CA LYS A 511 21.82 17.32 32.69
C LYS A 511 23.28 17.16 33.11
N ALA A 512 23.62 16.09 33.83
CA ALA A 512 24.98 15.85 34.28
C ALA A 512 25.95 15.61 33.11
N ASP A 513 25.55 14.84 32.10
CA ASP A 513 26.36 14.61 30.89
C ASP A 513 26.52 15.90 30.08
N ILE A 514 25.43 16.66 29.95
CA ILE A 514 25.42 17.93 29.23
C ILE A 514 26.38 18.93 29.90
N CYS A 515 26.28 19.11 31.22
CA CYS A 515 27.17 19.99 31.97
C CYS A 515 28.65 19.57 31.85
N ARG A 516 28.93 18.26 31.87
CA ARG A 516 30.29 17.75 31.66
C ARG A 516 30.82 18.12 30.28
N ARG A 517 30.10 17.76 29.22
CA ARG A 517 30.49 18.06 27.83
C ARG A 517 30.62 19.56 27.56
N TRP A 518 29.76 20.35 28.19
CA TRP A 518 29.83 21.81 28.14
C TRP A 518 31.14 22.34 28.73
N THR A 519 31.55 21.81 29.88
CA THR A 519 32.80 22.21 30.56
C THR A 519 34.03 21.82 29.74
N GLU A 520 33.98 20.67 29.06
CA GLU A 520 35.08 20.15 28.24
C GLU A 520 35.27 20.92 26.92
N ALA A 521 34.19 21.42 26.32
CA ALA A 521 34.24 22.07 25.00
C ALA A 521 34.96 23.44 25.00
N GLY A 522 35.13 24.08 26.16
CA GLY A 522 36.03 25.23 26.37
C GLY A 522 35.73 26.53 25.59
N THR A 523 34.72 26.55 24.71
CA THR A 523 34.36 27.68 23.83
C THR A 523 32.85 27.91 23.81
N LEU A 524 32.42 29.17 23.70
CA LEU A 524 31.02 29.60 23.69
C LEU A 524 30.71 30.31 22.35
N PRO A 525 29.44 30.28 21.86
CA PRO A 525 28.26 29.65 22.46
C PRO A 525 28.08 28.18 22.01
N LEU A 526 27.73 27.30 22.95
CA LEU A 526 27.29 25.94 22.66
C LEU A 526 25.76 25.88 22.66
N ILE A 527 25.21 24.92 21.95
CA ILE A 527 23.81 24.55 22.02
C ILE A 527 23.72 23.04 22.25
N ALA A 528 22.79 22.63 23.11
CA ALA A 528 22.40 21.23 23.18
C ALA A 528 21.16 21.02 22.31
N GLY A 529 21.15 19.98 21.47
CA GLY A 529 20.02 19.57 20.66
C GLY A 529 19.66 18.10 20.92
N VAL A 530 18.37 17.76 20.79
CA VAL A 530 17.88 16.38 20.88
C VAL A 530 17.32 15.94 19.53
N ASP A 531 17.95 14.95 18.90
CA ASP A 531 17.49 14.39 17.63
C ASP A 531 16.51 13.23 17.88
N TYR A 532 15.21 13.50 17.67
CA TYR A 532 14.15 12.50 17.70
C TYR A 532 13.95 11.80 16.35
N SER A 533 14.76 12.08 15.33
CA SER A 533 14.79 11.30 14.10
C SER A 533 15.56 9.98 14.28
N VAL A 534 16.22 9.77 15.41
CA VAL A 534 16.87 8.50 15.76
C VAL A 534 16.30 7.94 17.05
N PHE A 535 16.39 6.62 17.22
CA PHE A 535 15.97 5.96 18.46
C PHE A 535 17.09 5.08 19.02
N PRO A 536 17.42 5.20 20.32
CA PRO A 536 16.96 6.24 21.26
C PRO A 536 17.35 7.67 20.80
N PRO A 537 16.69 8.73 21.29
CA PRO A 537 17.01 10.11 20.87
C PRO A 537 18.48 10.46 21.13
N ALA A 538 19.17 10.97 20.11
CA ALA A 538 20.56 11.36 20.21
C ALA A 538 20.66 12.79 20.76
N VAL A 539 21.66 13.06 21.61
CA VAL A 539 21.92 14.41 22.13
C VAL A 539 23.27 14.90 21.65
N SER A 540 23.25 16.01 20.92
CA SER A 540 24.44 16.69 20.42
C SER A 540 24.64 17.98 21.20
N ILE A 541 25.89 18.30 21.53
CA ILE A 541 26.26 19.53 22.22
C ILE A 541 27.47 20.07 21.47
N ASP A 542 27.27 21.19 20.77
CA ASP A 542 28.29 21.80 19.92
C ASP A 542 27.92 23.25 19.58
N ALA A 543 28.75 23.92 18.78
CA ALA A 543 28.40 25.20 18.18
C ALA A 543 27.13 25.08 17.31
N PRO A 544 26.30 26.14 17.20
CA PRO A 544 25.03 26.10 16.46
C PRO A 544 25.10 25.55 15.04
N GLY A 545 26.12 25.94 14.27
CA GLY A 545 26.31 25.47 12.90
C GLY A 545 26.58 23.96 12.82
N ILE A 546 27.37 23.43 13.77
CA ILE A 546 27.74 22.01 13.81
C ILE A 546 26.56 21.15 14.24
N VAL A 547 25.82 21.55 15.27
CA VAL A 547 24.61 20.80 15.67
C VAL A 547 23.58 20.76 14.56
N ARG A 548 23.37 21.89 13.84
CA ARG A 548 22.47 21.93 12.67
C ARG A 548 22.94 21.00 11.54
N GLU A 549 24.24 20.96 11.27
CA GLU A 549 24.81 20.06 10.26
C GLU A 549 24.68 18.58 10.66
N GLN A 550 24.96 18.24 11.93
CA GLN A 550 24.89 16.88 12.46
C GLN A 550 23.47 16.32 12.48
N MET A 551 22.47 17.15 12.82
CA MET A 551 21.08 16.72 12.95
C MET A 551 20.35 16.65 11.60
N GLY A 552 20.88 17.31 10.59
CA GLY A 552 20.22 17.41 9.28
C GLY A 552 18.95 18.28 9.31
N SER A 553 18.33 18.45 8.14
CA SER A 553 17.16 19.31 7.95
C SER A 553 15.86 18.75 8.54
N ASP A 554 15.84 17.48 8.90
CA ASP A 554 14.61 16.74 9.23
C ASP A 554 14.48 16.44 10.73
N ALA A 555 15.42 16.92 11.55
CA ALA A 555 15.39 16.79 13.00
C ALA A 555 14.58 17.92 13.65
N ALA A 556 13.83 17.58 14.70
CA ALA A 556 13.28 18.57 15.60
C ALA A 556 14.41 19.06 16.52
N ILE A 557 14.95 20.25 16.28
CA ILE A 557 16.05 20.83 17.05
C ILE A 557 15.47 21.61 18.22
N PHE A 558 15.87 21.24 19.44
CA PHE A 558 15.55 22.00 20.63
C PHE A 558 16.85 22.50 21.24
N VAL A 559 17.07 23.81 21.22
CA VAL A 559 18.31 24.46 21.65
C VAL A 559 18.20 24.90 23.10
N ALA A 560 19.12 24.43 23.94
CA ALA A 560 19.34 24.97 25.28
C ALA A 560 20.53 25.96 25.30
N LEU A 561 20.30 27.22 25.70
CA LEU A 561 21.34 28.23 25.95
C LEU A 561 21.43 28.54 27.46
N PRO A 562 22.57 28.31 28.13
CA PRO A 562 22.86 28.91 29.43
C PRO A 562 23.42 30.32 29.23
N GLN A 563 22.86 31.29 29.96
CA GLN A 563 23.45 32.61 30.08
C GLN A 563 24.19 32.73 31.42
N GLY A 564 25.52 32.64 31.36
CA GLY A 564 26.41 32.90 32.50
C GLY A 564 26.20 31.95 33.69
N THR A 565 26.70 32.35 34.85
CA THR A 565 26.62 31.62 36.14
C THR A 565 25.20 31.48 36.70
N SER A 566 24.16 31.81 35.94
CA SER A 566 22.76 31.71 36.35
C SER A 566 22.13 30.41 35.86
N GLU A 567 21.38 29.73 36.72
CA GLU A 567 20.67 28.45 36.44
C GLU A 567 19.57 28.55 35.36
N LYS A 568 19.49 29.63 34.59
CA LYS A 568 18.43 29.83 33.60
C LYS A 568 18.80 29.23 32.25
N VAL A 569 17.96 28.32 31.77
CA VAL A 569 18.03 27.69 30.44
C VAL A 569 16.96 28.29 29.55
N TYR A 570 17.35 28.79 28.38
CA TYR A 570 16.41 29.20 27.33
C TYR A 570 16.22 28.07 26.33
N TYR A 571 14.98 27.82 25.93
CA TYR A 571 14.62 26.81 24.93
C TYR A 571 14.23 27.50 23.62
N MET A 572 14.93 27.18 22.53
CA MET A 572 14.48 27.54 21.17
C MET A 572 14.05 26.25 20.47
N CYS A 573 12.85 26.24 19.89
CA CYS A 573 12.28 25.07 19.24
C CYS A 573 12.21 25.30 17.74
N ASP A 574 12.85 24.42 16.97
CA ASP A 574 12.69 24.29 15.54
C ASP A 574 12.21 22.87 15.25
N LEU A 575 10.92 22.67 14.98
CA LEU A 575 10.35 21.35 14.70
C LEU A 575 10.68 20.85 13.28
N GLY A 576 11.50 21.55 12.48
CA GLY A 576 11.81 21.16 11.09
C GLY A 576 10.60 21.21 10.14
N LEU A 577 9.49 21.78 10.59
CA LEU A 577 8.23 21.88 9.83
C LEU A 577 8.21 23.09 8.88
N THR A 578 9.19 23.99 8.97
CA THR A 578 9.27 25.24 8.21
C THR A 578 9.90 25.06 6.82
N ARG A 579 9.63 23.94 6.13
CA ARG A 579 9.98 23.80 4.71
C ARG A 579 9.15 24.82 3.90
N GLY A 580 9.73 25.98 3.60
CA GLY A 580 9.19 26.97 2.66
C GLY A 580 8.90 28.37 3.20
N ALA A 581 9.21 28.67 4.46
CA ALA A 581 9.07 30.02 5.00
C ALA A 581 10.45 30.65 5.26
N GLU A 582 11.04 31.27 4.23
CA GLU A 582 12.14 32.22 4.44
C GLU A 582 11.72 33.41 5.34
N ASP A 583 10.40 33.58 5.56
CA ASP A 583 9.78 34.50 6.51
C ASP A 583 9.15 33.75 7.70
N THR A 584 9.93 32.97 8.46
CA THR A 584 9.42 32.54 9.77
C THR A 584 9.48 33.74 10.71
N ASP A 585 8.34 34.40 10.90
CA ASP A 585 8.24 35.65 11.66
C ASP A 585 8.83 35.49 13.08
N GLU A 586 9.60 36.48 13.52
CA GLU A 586 10.25 36.58 14.83
C GLU A 586 9.22 36.39 15.97
N GLU A 587 7.94 36.65 15.67
CA GLU A 587 6.78 36.44 16.54
C GLU A 587 6.56 34.96 16.93
N THR A 588 6.81 34.00 16.05
CA THR A 588 6.63 32.55 16.36
C THR A 588 7.68 32.07 17.36
N ILE A 589 8.92 32.55 17.22
CA ILE A 589 10.02 32.28 18.16
C ILE A 589 9.73 32.94 19.52
N LYS A 590 9.18 34.17 19.52
CA LYS A 590 8.77 34.88 20.74
C LYS A 590 7.62 34.18 21.48
N VAL A 591 6.65 33.59 20.77
CA VAL A 591 5.53 32.84 21.36
C VAL A 591 6.02 31.59 22.11
N VAL A 592 6.99 30.85 21.55
CA VAL A 592 7.58 29.68 22.24
C VAL A 592 8.31 30.10 23.52
N VAL A 593 9.05 31.22 23.49
CA VAL A 593 9.75 31.76 24.66
C VAL A 593 8.78 32.26 25.75
N GLN A 594 7.69 32.96 25.37
CA GLN A 594 6.67 33.41 26.31
C GLN A 594 5.84 32.27 26.93
N MET A 595 5.50 31.23 26.16
CA MET A 595 4.71 30.10 26.64
C MET A 595 5.42 29.26 27.71
N ILE A 596 6.76 29.29 27.75
CA ILE A 596 7.58 28.56 28.74
C ILE A 596 7.79 29.41 30.02
N GLY A 597 7.23 30.62 30.09
CA GLY A 597 7.43 31.53 31.23
C GLY A 597 8.83 32.13 31.31
N ALA A 598 9.62 32.03 30.24
CA ALA A 598 10.91 32.70 30.13
C ALA A 598 10.70 34.18 29.76
N GLN A 599 11.51 35.07 30.34
CA GLN A 599 11.47 36.48 29.93
C GLN A 599 11.94 36.63 28.48
N PRO A 600 11.31 37.50 27.67
CA PRO A 600 11.72 37.74 26.30
C PRO A 600 13.17 38.22 26.26
N VAL A 601 13.99 37.59 25.42
CA VAL A 601 15.39 37.98 25.19
C VAL A 601 15.39 39.33 24.43
N PRO A 602 16.20 40.33 24.82
CA PRO A 602 16.36 41.55 24.04
C PRO A 602 16.94 41.21 22.66
N ALA A 603 16.41 41.81 21.60
CA ALA A 603 16.92 41.63 20.24
C ALA A 603 18.43 41.91 20.18
N PHE A 604 19.23 40.91 19.83
CA PHE A 604 20.67 41.04 19.64
C PHE A 604 21.08 40.63 18.22
N PHE A 605 21.67 41.64 17.54
CA PHE A 605 22.40 41.72 16.27
C PHE A 605 21.84 41.08 14.97
N PRO A 606 21.86 41.83 13.84
CA PRO A 606 21.63 41.25 12.53
C PRO A 606 22.80 40.33 12.18
N ILE A 607 22.48 39.09 11.85
CA ILE A 607 23.43 38.14 11.25
C ILE A 607 23.57 38.54 9.78
N ASN A 608 24.77 38.97 9.39
CA ASN A 608 25.21 39.07 8.00
C ASN A 608 25.84 37.75 7.56
#